data_AF-A0A0C1MA49-F1
#
_entry.id   AF-A0A0C1MA49-F1
#
_cell.length_a   1.000
_cell.length_b   1.000
_cell.length_c   1.000
_cell.angle_alpha   90.00
_cell.angle_beta   90.00
_cell.angle_gamma   90.00
#
_symmetry.space_group_name_H-M   'P 1'
#
loop_
_entity.id
_entity.type
_entity.pdbx_description
1 polymer ?
#
loop_
_entity_poly.entity_id
_entity_poly.type
_entity_poly.pdbx_seq_one_letter_code
_entity_poly.pdbx_strand_id
1 'polypeptide(L)'
;MQENGKETPQEIKGWNWGAFMYNIFWGVGNKTYLPLLTLIPVFNIFWIFVVGFKGNEWAWQKGDYKDVETFRAVQATWNRAGLWNFIISIAIFAIYLIFFWSVLMSFLNQ
;
A
#
# COMPACT_ATOMS: atom_id res chain seq x y z
N MET A 1 12.73 13.62 -2.89
CA MET A 1 12.24 14.06 -4.21
C MET A 1 10.84 14.58 -4.04
N GLN A 2 10.68 15.90 -4.11
CA GLN A 2 9.38 16.54 -4.33
C GLN A 2 9.14 16.47 -5.85
N GLU A 3 8.04 15.85 -6.30
CA GLU A 3 7.77 15.65 -7.72
C GLU A 3 7.49 16.95 -8.47
N ASN A 4 7.00 17.98 -7.77
CA ASN A 4 6.63 19.26 -8.39
C ASN A 4 6.98 20.49 -7.52
N GLY A 5 7.88 20.35 -6.55
CA GLY A 5 8.28 21.45 -5.68
C GLY A 5 7.23 21.92 -4.66
N LYS A 6 6.05 21.27 -4.59
CA LYS A 6 5.04 21.56 -3.56
C LYS A 6 5.55 21.05 -2.21
N GLU A 7 5.70 21.96 -1.25
CA GLU A 7 6.11 21.61 0.09
C GLU A 7 5.07 20.67 0.72
N THR A 8 5.57 19.61 1.35
CA THR A 8 4.75 18.52 1.90
C THR A 8 4.69 18.70 3.42
N PRO A 9 3.51 19.02 3.99
CA PRO A 9 3.35 19.16 5.43
C PRO A 9 3.82 17.90 6.17
N GLN A 10 4.52 18.07 7.29
CA GLN A 10 5.08 16.92 8.03
C GLN A 10 3.98 15.98 8.53
N GLU A 11 2.82 16.53 8.87
CA GLU A 11 1.68 15.81 9.40
C GLU A 11 1.03 14.83 8.41
N ILE A 12 1.21 14.99 7.09
CA ILE A 12 0.67 14.02 6.12
C ILE A 12 1.65 12.90 5.78
N LYS A 13 2.92 13.04 6.21
CA LYS A 13 3.93 12.01 6.00
C LYS A 13 3.67 10.85 6.94
N GLY A 14 3.94 9.65 6.44
CA GLY A 14 3.76 8.43 7.20
C GLY A 14 3.22 7.31 6.32
N TRP A 15 3.03 6.16 6.98
CA TRP A 15 2.60 4.94 6.32
C TRP A 15 1.17 5.05 5.79
N ASN A 16 0.98 4.58 4.55
CA ASN A 16 -0.32 4.41 3.92
C ASN A 16 -0.54 2.95 3.51
N TRP A 17 -1.37 2.24 4.27
CA TRP A 17 -1.83 0.88 4.01
C TRP A 17 -2.55 0.73 2.68
N GLY A 18 -3.30 1.76 2.25
CA GLY A 18 -3.96 1.77 0.95
C GLY A 18 -2.94 1.82 -0.19
N ALA A 19 -1.93 2.68 -0.08
CA ALA A 19 -0.82 2.74 -1.03
C ALA A 19 -0.02 1.44 -1.06
N PHE A 20 0.21 0.82 0.10
CA PHE A 20 0.90 -0.47 0.20
C PHE A 20 0.10 -1.61 -0.45
N MET A 21 -1.15 -1.83 -0.01
CA MET A 21 -1.97 -2.98 -0.44
C MET A 21 -2.56 -2.82 -1.84
N TYR A 22 -2.89 -1.59 -2.24
CA TYR A 22 -3.55 -1.28 -3.50
C TYR A 22 -2.68 -0.43 -4.42
N ASN A 23 -1.35 -0.53 -4.31
CA ASN A 23 -0.35 0.31 -5.01
C ASN A 23 -0.76 0.82 -6.40
N ILE A 24 -1.13 -0.04 -7.34
CA ILE A 24 -1.55 0.37 -8.69
C ILE A 24 -2.84 1.22 -8.65
N PHE A 25 -3.93 0.70 -8.08
CA PHE A 25 -5.23 1.37 -8.05
C PHE A 25 -5.20 2.66 -7.22
N TRP A 26 -4.52 2.61 -6.08
CA TRP A 26 -4.28 3.75 -5.21
C TRP A 26 -3.48 4.82 -5.95
N GLY A 27 -2.42 4.44 -6.68
CA GLY A 27 -1.61 5.37 -7.47
C GLY A 27 -2.43 6.09 -8.55
N VAL A 28 -3.21 5.32 -9.33
CA VAL A 28 -4.11 5.87 -10.36
C VAL A 28 -5.14 6.82 -9.72
N GLY A 29 -5.80 6.41 -8.65
CA GLY A 29 -6.80 7.23 -7.95
C GLY A 29 -6.23 8.53 -7.35
N ASN A 30 -4.94 8.54 -6.99
CA ASN A 30 -4.23 9.69 -6.43
C ASN A 30 -3.35 10.43 -7.46
N LYS A 31 -3.49 10.10 -8.76
CA LYS A 31 -2.72 10.72 -9.86
C LYS A 31 -1.20 10.69 -9.65
N THR A 32 -0.70 9.65 -9.00
CA THR A 32 0.74 9.38 -8.85
C THR A 32 1.07 8.04 -9.47
N TYR A 33 2.03 8.02 -10.40
CA TYR A 33 2.30 6.86 -11.25
C TYR A 33 3.59 6.11 -10.87
N LEU A 34 4.38 6.62 -9.94
CA LEU A 34 5.49 5.86 -9.34
C LEU A 34 5.07 4.50 -8.75
N PRO A 35 3.86 4.33 -8.17
CA PRO A 35 3.38 3.02 -7.76
C PRO A 35 3.28 1.99 -8.90
N LEU A 36 3.20 2.37 -10.17
CA LEU A 36 3.17 1.41 -11.29
C LEU A 36 4.45 0.59 -11.43
N LEU A 37 5.57 1.05 -10.84
CA LEU A 37 6.81 0.27 -10.83
C LEU A 37 6.70 -1.02 -9.99
N THR A 38 5.62 -1.22 -9.22
CA THR A 38 5.31 -2.52 -8.59
C THR A 38 4.97 -3.62 -9.61
N LEU A 39 4.80 -3.28 -10.89
CA LEU A 39 4.65 -4.26 -11.98
C LEU A 39 5.98 -4.91 -12.38
N ILE A 40 7.12 -4.37 -11.95
CA ILE A 40 8.44 -4.94 -12.24
C ILE A 40 8.69 -6.11 -11.27
N PRO A 41 8.82 -7.36 -11.75
CA PRO A 41 9.04 -8.52 -10.88
C PRO A 41 10.31 -8.38 -10.03
N VAL A 42 10.29 -8.94 -8.83
CA VAL A 42 11.36 -8.89 -7.80
C VAL A 42 11.58 -7.49 -7.22
N PHE A 43 11.69 -6.46 -8.05
CA PHE A 43 11.79 -5.06 -7.60
C PHE A 43 10.57 -4.63 -6.79
N ASN A 44 9.39 -5.13 -7.18
CA ASN A 44 8.13 -4.87 -6.50
C ASN A 44 8.15 -5.21 -5.01
N ILE A 45 8.92 -6.22 -4.58
CA ILE A 45 9.04 -6.63 -3.16
C ILE A 45 9.54 -5.47 -2.30
N PHE A 46 10.49 -4.69 -2.81
CA PHE A 46 11.01 -3.52 -2.10
C PHE A 46 10.16 -2.28 -2.37
N TRP A 47 9.70 -2.13 -3.62
CA TRP A 47 9.01 -0.93 -4.05
C TRP A 47 7.66 -0.72 -3.34
N ILE A 48 6.92 -1.79 -3.01
CA ILE A 48 5.66 -1.67 -2.25
C ILE A 48 5.85 -0.96 -0.90
N PHE A 49 6.99 -1.14 -0.23
CA PHE A 49 7.28 -0.43 1.02
C PHE A 49 7.57 1.03 0.77
N VAL A 50 8.32 1.35 -0.29
CA VAL A 50 8.57 2.75 -0.69
C VAL A 50 7.25 3.44 -1.00
N VAL A 51 6.34 2.78 -1.72
CA VAL A 51 4.99 3.27 -2.00
C VAL A 51 4.20 3.47 -0.70
N GLY A 52 4.27 2.53 0.24
CA GLY A 52 3.63 2.65 1.55
C GLY A 52 4.12 3.85 2.36
N PHE A 53 5.43 4.14 2.38
CA PHE A 53 5.99 5.27 3.12
C PHE A 53 5.84 6.62 2.42
N LYS A 54 5.98 6.65 1.09
CA LYS A 54 6.06 7.89 0.31
C LYS A 54 4.79 8.26 -0.44
N GLY A 55 3.84 7.33 -0.53
CA GLY A 55 2.59 7.52 -1.27
C GLY A 55 1.91 8.84 -0.90
N ASN A 56 1.70 9.11 0.39
CA ASN A 56 1.06 10.35 0.83
C ASN A 56 1.75 11.61 0.32
N GLU A 57 3.09 11.63 0.31
CA GLU A 57 3.85 12.77 -0.21
C GLU A 57 3.58 12.99 -1.69
N TRP A 58 3.61 11.92 -2.48
CA TRP A 58 3.37 11.97 -3.92
C TRP A 58 1.93 12.36 -4.25
N ALA A 59 0.94 11.80 -3.55
CA ALA A 59 -0.46 12.15 -3.71
C ALA A 59 -0.73 13.61 -3.35
N TRP A 60 -0.11 14.13 -2.28
CA TRP A 60 -0.25 15.53 -1.90
C TRP A 60 0.35 16.49 -2.93
N GLN A 61 1.53 16.13 -3.45
CA GLN A 61 2.21 16.90 -4.48
C GLN A 61 1.36 16.97 -5.75
N LYS A 62 0.77 15.86 -6.19
CA LYS A 62 -0.03 15.80 -7.43
C LYS A 62 -1.49 16.24 -7.29
N GLY A 63 -2.05 16.27 -6.09
CA GLY A 63 -3.45 16.56 -5.87
C GLY A 63 -3.77 18.04 -5.62
N ASP A 64 -4.95 18.44 -6.08
CA ASP A 64 -5.54 19.77 -5.91
C ASP A 64 -6.32 19.88 -4.59
N TYR A 65 -5.64 19.58 -3.48
CA TYR A 65 -6.21 19.68 -2.14
C TYR A 65 -6.13 21.11 -1.62
N LYS A 66 -7.24 21.63 -1.08
CA LYS A 66 -7.32 22.98 -0.49
C LYS A 66 -6.60 23.08 0.85
N ASP A 67 -6.58 21.98 1.59
CA ASP A 67 -6.05 21.89 2.95
C ASP A 67 -5.68 20.44 3.30
N VAL A 68 -4.96 20.28 4.42
CA VAL A 68 -4.47 18.99 4.91
C VAL A 68 -5.61 18.10 5.41
N GLU A 69 -6.67 18.67 5.97
CA GLU A 69 -7.80 17.92 6.53
C GLU A 69 -8.54 17.17 5.42
N THR A 70 -8.84 17.86 4.32
CA THR A 70 -9.46 17.28 3.13
C THR A 70 -8.59 16.16 2.54
N PHE A 71 -7.28 16.35 2.48
CA PHE A 71 -6.36 15.30 2.04
C PHE A 71 -6.40 14.08 2.97
N ARG A 72 -6.32 14.31 4.28
CA ARG A 72 -6.35 13.24 5.29
C ARG A 72 -7.66 12.47 5.27
N ALA A 73 -8.80 13.12 5.01
CA ALA A 73 -10.09 12.42 4.89
C ALA A 73 -10.07 11.40 3.73
N VAL A 74 -9.53 11.80 2.56
CA VAL A 74 -9.37 10.90 1.41
C VAL A 74 -8.39 9.77 1.74
N GLN A 75 -7.22 10.09 2.30
CA GLN A 75 -6.23 9.07 2.63
C GLN A 75 -6.69 8.14 3.75
N ALA A 76 -7.49 8.61 4.72
CA ALA A 76 -8.03 7.78 5.79
C ALA A 76 -8.94 6.66 5.25
N THR A 77 -9.70 6.95 4.19
CA THR A 77 -10.53 5.94 3.51
C THR A 77 -9.67 4.85 2.88
N TRP A 78 -8.63 5.25 2.14
CA TRP A 78 -7.66 4.32 1.57
C TRP A 78 -6.90 3.52 2.65
N ASN A 79 -6.47 4.20 3.71
CA ASN A 79 -5.73 3.59 4.81
C ASN A 79 -6.54 2.51 5.50
N ARG A 80 -7.82 2.79 5.80
CA ARG A 80 -8.71 1.83 6.44
C ARG A 80 -8.97 0.62 5.55
N ALA A 81 -9.25 0.83 4.26
CA ALA A 81 -9.44 -0.27 3.32
C ALA A 81 -8.18 -1.13 3.20
N GLY A 82 -7.01 -0.51 3.07
CA GLY A 82 -5.73 -1.20 2.98
C GLY A 82 -5.42 -2.01 4.24
N LEU A 83 -5.63 -1.43 5.42
CA LEU A 83 -5.33 -2.10 6.68
C LEU A 83 -6.19 -3.36 6.87
N TRP A 84 -7.50 -3.27 6.60
CA TRP A 84 -8.38 -4.43 6.66
C TRP A 84 -7.95 -5.52 5.68
N ASN A 85 -7.62 -5.14 4.45
CA ASN A 85 -7.17 -6.10 3.45
C ASN A 85 -5.84 -6.76 3.83
N PHE A 86 -4.92 -6.03 4.44
CA PHE A 86 -3.66 -6.58 4.94
C PHE A 86 -3.90 -7.63 6.03
N ILE A 87 -4.74 -7.34 7.01
CA ILE A 87 -5.09 -8.27 8.10
C ILE A 87 -5.76 -9.54 7.53
N ILE A 88 -6.74 -9.37 6.64
CA ILE A 88 -7.43 -10.49 5.99
C ILE A 88 -6.45 -11.35 5.17
N SER A 89 -5.54 -10.72 4.42
CA SER A 89 -4.54 -11.41 3.61
C SER A 89 -3.60 -12.26 4.49
N ILE A 90 -3.15 -11.73 5.63
CA ILE A 90 -2.34 -12.48 6.59
C ILE A 90 -3.12 -13.67 7.17
N ALA A 91 -4.36 -13.45 7.57
CA ALA A 91 -5.20 -14.51 8.13
C ALA A 91 -5.42 -15.66 7.13
N ILE A 92 -5.75 -15.33 5.87
CA ILE A 92 -5.91 -16.30 4.79
C ILE A 92 -4.60 -17.03 4.52
N PHE A 93 -3.47 -16.32 4.45
CA PHE A 93 -2.15 -16.93 4.25
C PHE A 93 -1.81 -17.93 5.36
N ALA A 94 -2.05 -17.59 6.63
CA ALA A 94 -1.83 -18.48 7.76
C ALA A 94 -2.70 -19.74 7.68
N ILE A 95 -3.97 -19.61 7.30
CA ILE A 95 -4.88 -20.75 7.09
C ILE A 95 -4.33 -21.67 5.99
N TYR A 96 -3.90 -21.10 4.85
CA TYR A 96 -3.30 -21.89 3.77
C TYR A 96 -2.01 -22.59 4.18
N LEU A 97 -1.16 -21.95 5.00
CA LEU A 97 0.05 -22.60 5.53
C LEU A 97 -0.28 -23.80 6.42
N ILE A 98 -1.26 -23.66 7.31
CA ILE A 98 -1.70 -24.75 8.19
C ILE A 98 -2.28 -25.91 7.36
N PHE A 99 -3.13 -25.60 6.37
CA PHE A 99 -3.72 -26.59 5.49
C PHE A 99 -2.65 -27.29 4.62
N PHE A 100 -1.72 -26.54 4.04
CA PHE A 100 -0.62 -27.10 3.27
C PHE A 100 0.24 -28.03 4.12
N TRP A 101 0.56 -27.62 5.35
CA TRP A 101 1.32 -28.43 6.28
C TRP A 101 0.61 -29.74 6.64
N SER A 102 -0.70 -29.70 6.90
CA SER A 102 -1.46 -30.91 7.23
C SER A 102 -1.51 -31.90 6.06
N VAL A 103 -1.68 -31.41 4.83
CA VAL A 103 -1.62 -32.21 3.61
C VAL A 103 -0.24 -32.81 3.41
N LEU A 104 0.84 -32.04 3.59
CA LEU A 104 2.22 -32.52 3.49
C LEU A 104 2.48 -33.67 4.48
N MET A 105 2.08 -33.50 5.75
CA MET A 105 2.23 -34.55 6.78
C MET A 105 1.45 -35.82 6.44
N SER A 106 0.31 -35.72 5.76
CA SER A 106 -0.47 -36.88 5.30
C SER A 106 0.31 -37.73 4.27
N PHE A 107 1.14 -37.12 3.44
CA PHE A 107 2.00 -37.84 2.49
C PHE A 107 3.26 -38.40 3.14
N LEU A 108 3.81 -37.73 4.15
CA LEU A 108 5.01 -38.18 4.87
C LEU A 108 4.75 -39.36 5.82
N ASN A 109 3.49 -39.54 6.25
CA ASN A 109 3.08 -40.61 7.16
C ASN A 109 2.52 -41.87 6.44
N GLN A 110 2.64 -41.95 5.11
CA GLN A 110 2.38 -43.15 4.31
C GLN A 110 3.68 -43.91 4.07
#